data_AF-A0AAD4VKX9-F1
#
_entry.id   AF-A0AAD4VKX9-F1
#
_cell.length_a   1.000
_cell.length_b   1.000
_cell.length_c   1.000
_cell.angle_alpha   90.00
_cell.angle_beta   90.00
_cell.angle_gamma   90.00
#
_symmetry.space_group_name_H-M   'P 1'
#
loop_
_entity.id
_entity.type
_entity.pdbx_description
1 polymer ?
#
loop_
_entity_poly.entity_id
_entity_poly.type
_entity_poly.pdbx_seq_one_letter_code
_entity_poly.pdbx_strand_id
1 'polypeptide(L)'
;MGTADSLTEEGRNGGRELTWDDKEVCGHYLVRFCPFDLFVNTRSDIGPCPRIHDPKLKESFEKSPQHDAYVAKFEAELAQFCEILVMDLDRRVRRERERRHQEVEPAPPHPPVN
;
A
#
# COMPACT_ATOMS: atom_id res chain seq x y z
N MET A 1 -0.71 -24.30 38.60
CA MET A 1 -1.36 -23.04 38.16
C MET A 1 -0.87 -22.78 36.75
N GLY A 2 -1.63 -23.22 35.75
CA GLY A 2 -1.32 -22.98 34.34
C GLY A 2 -2.19 -21.82 33.85
N THR A 3 -1.58 -20.84 33.19
CA THR A 3 -2.30 -19.76 32.53
C THR A 3 -1.95 -19.77 31.06
N ALA A 4 -3.00 -19.80 30.26
CA ALA A 4 -3.06 -20.04 28.83
C ALA A 4 -2.19 -19.06 28.03
N ASP A 5 -1.36 -19.64 27.18
CA ASP A 5 -0.78 -18.99 26.02
C ASP A 5 -1.91 -18.75 25.01
N SER A 6 -2.14 -17.48 24.67
CA SER A 6 -3.23 -17.08 23.77
C SER A 6 -2.70 -17.11 22.34
N LEU A 7 -2.76 -18.29 21.73
CA LEU A 7 -2.47 -18.51 20.31
C LEU A 7 -3.55 -17.83 19.46
N THR A 8 -3.20 -16.75 18.78
CA THR A 8 -3.99 -16.25 17.65
C THR A 8 -3.72 -17.13 16.44
N GLU A 9 -4.64 -18.05 16.18
CA GLU A 9 -4.72 -18.84 14.95
C GLU A 9 -5.35 -18.01 13.82
N GLU A 10 -4.55 -17.52 12.87
CA GLU A 10 -4.98 -17.35 11.46
C GLU A 10 -3.75 -17.46 10.54
N GLY A 11 -3.55 -18.64 9.96
CA GLY A 11 -2.45 -18.93 9.05
C GLY A 11 -2.33 -20.41 8.71
N ARG A 12 -3.44 -21.05 8.35
CA ARG A 12 -3.50 -22.47 7.94
C ARG A 12 -2.90 -22.61 6.53
N ASN A 13 -1.58 -22.60 6.43
CA ASN A 13 -0.84 -23.16 5.28
C ASN A 13 0.10 -24.24 5.82
N GLY A 14 -0.06 -25.48 5.36
CA GLY A 14 0.41 -26.68 6.06
C GLY A 14 1.89 -26.67 6.44
N GLY A 15 2.17 -26.62 7.75
CA GLY A 15 3.36 -27.12 8.42
C GLY A 15 4.73 -26.53 8.05
N ARG A 16 4.83 -25.61 7.09
CA ARG A 16 6.09 -24.96 6.71
C ARG A 16 6.25 -23.64 7.43
N GLU A 17 7.43 -23.41 8.00
CA GLU A 17 7.80 -22.11 8.58
C GLU A 17 7.94 -21.10 7.45
N LEU A 18 7.24 -19.98 7.57
CA LEU A 18 7.24 -18.90 6.58
C LEU A 18 8.59 -18.20 6.61
N THR A 19 9.19 -17.96 5.44
CA THR A 19 10.46 -17.24 5.32
C THR A 19 10.27 -15.90 4.60
N TRP A 20 11.22 -14.98 4.78
CA TRP A 20 11.08 -13.61 4.24
C TRP A 20 11.04 -13.56 2.70
N ASP A 21 11.50 -14.60 2.02
CA ASP A 21 11.49 -14.75 0.55
C ASP A 21 10.21 -15.39 0.01
N ASP A 22 9.27 -15.77 0.88
CA ASP A 22 7.95 -16.23 0.48
C ASP A 22 7.16 -15.13 -0.24
N LYS A 23 6.45 -15.49 -1.31
CA LYS A 23 5.65 -14.54 -2.12
C LYS A 23 4.52 -13.88 -1.33
N GLU A 24 4.09 -14.51 -0.25
CA GLU A 24 3.07 -14.02 0.65
C GLU A 24 3.60 -12.87 1.52
N VAL A 25 4.93 -12.71 1.64
CA VAL A 25 5.57 -11.65 2.43
C VAL A 25 5.75 -10.38 1.61
N CYS A 26 5.49 -9.22 2.23
CA CYS A 26 5.57 -7.94 1.54
C CYS A 26 7.01 -7.42 1.43
N GLY A 27 7.62 -7.55 0.26
CA GLY A 27 8.96 -6.99 0.00
C GLY A 27 9.08 -5.48 0.27
N HIS A 28 8.02 -4.71 0.03
CA HIS A 28 8.00 -3.25 0.29
C HIS A 28 8.20 -2.95 1.79
N TYR A 29 7.50 -3.71 2.65
CA TYR A 29 7.60 -3.60 4.11
C TYR A 29 8.99 -4.01 4.61
N LEU A 30 9.56 -5.08 4.04
CA LEU A 30 10.89 -5.56 4.39
C LEU A 30 11.95 -4.49 4.13
N VAL A 31 11.91 -3.83 2.96
CA VAL A 31 13.00 -2.94 2.53
C VAL A 31 12.86 -1.50 3.02
N ARG A 32 11.64 -0.95 3.07
CA ARG A 32 11.39 0.44 3.46
C ARG A 32 10.07 0.55 4.22
N PHE A 33 8.99 0.78 3.47
CA PHE A 33 7.63 0.95 3.94
C PHE A 33 6.67 0.32 2.94
N CYS A 34 5.51 -0.12 3.41
CA CYS A 34 4.43 -0.55 2.54
C CYS A 34 3.48 0.63 2.27
N PRO A 35 3.20 1.00 1.00
CA PRO A 35 2.27 2.09 0.72
C PRO A 35 0.83 1.82 1.16
N PHE A 36 0.42 0.55 1.25
CA PHE A 36 -0.89 0.17 1.78
C PHE A 36 -1.05 0.62 3.24
N ASP A 37 -0.05 0.33 4.08
CA ASP A 37 -0.03 0.75 5.49
C ASP A 37 0.08 2.27 5.65
N LEU A 38 0.82 2.93 4.75
CA LEU A 38 1.06 4.37 4.82
C LEU A 38 -0.24 5.19 4.62
N PHE A 39 -1.17 4.70 3.82
CA PHE A 39 -2.38 5.42 3.45
C PHE A 39 -3.66 4.96 4.16
N VAL A 40 -3.57 4.02 5.11
CA VAL A 40 -4.71 3.58 5.91
C VAL A 40 -5.36 4.77 6.62
N ASN A 41 -6.69 4.85 6.59
CA ASN A 41 -7.47 5.94 7.18
C ASN A 41 -7.22 7.33 6.57
N THR A 42 -6.70 7.39 5.34
CA THR A 42 -6.52 8.67 4.61
C THR A 42 -7.53 8.80 3.47
N ARG A 43 -7.62 9.98 2.85
CA ARG A 43 -8.45 10.19 1.63
C ARG A 43 -7.92 9.46 0.39
N SER A 44 -6.73 8.88 0.49
CA SER A 44 -6.05 8.12 -0.56
C SER A 44 -5.84 6.67 -0.13
N ASP A 45 -6.63 6.17 0.82
CA ASP A 45 -6.59 4.77 1.26
C ASP A 45 -6.77 3.81 0.07
N ILE A 46 -5.83 2.87 -0.06
CA ILE A 46 -5.78 1.86 -1.13
C ILE A 46 -6.14 0.45 -0.62
N GLY A 47 -6.68 0.37 0.60
CA GLY A 47 -7.05 -0.86 1.27
C GLY A 47 -5.91 -1.48 2.08
N PRO A 48 -6.18 -2.59 2.78
CA PRO A 48 -5.17 -3.33 3.53
C PRO A 48 -4.16 -3.99 2.58
N CYS A 49 -2.91 -4.18 3.05
CA CYS A 49 -1.92 -4.90 2.26
C CYS A 49 -2.37 -6.36 2.04
N PRO A 50 -2.32 -6.88 0.80
CA PRO A 50 -2.63 -8.29 0.54
C PRO A 50 -1.48 -9.25 0.93
N ARG A 51 -0.36 -8.73 1.45
CA ARG A 51 0.83 -9.48 1.82
C ARG A 51 1.12 -9.33 3.32
N ILE A 52 1.86 -10.28 3.88
CA ILE A 52 2.19 -10.39 5.29
C ILE A 52 3.26 -9.37 5.68
N HIS A 53 2.99 -8.63 6.76
CA HIS A 53 3.91 -7.73 7.44
C HIS A 53 4.24 -8.30 8.83
N ASP A 54 5.32 -9.07 8.94
CA ASP A 54 5.79 -9.61 10.22
C ASP A 54 7.16 -9.00 10.56
N PRO A 55 7.29 -8.31 11.72
CA PRO A 55 8.58 -7.82 12.21
C PRO A 55 9.68 -8.88 12.30
N LYS A 56 9.34 -10.14 12.63
CA LYS A 56 10.33 -11.24 12.71
C LYS A 56 10.92 -11.59 11.35
N LEU A 57 10.10 -11.54 10.29
CA LEU A 57 10.56 -11.76 8.92
C LEU A 57 11.44 -10.61 8.46
N LYS A 58 11.12 -9.37 8.85
CA LYS A 58 11.96 -8.20 8.59
C LYS A 58 13.32 -8.33 9.25
N GLU A 59 13.38 -8.68 10.52
CA GLU A 59 14.64 -8.91 11.22
C GLU A 59 15.45 -10.07 10.59
N SER A 60 14.77 -11.14 10.16
CA SER A 60 15.42 -12.26 9.47
C SER A 60 15.97 -11.88 8.09
N PHE A 61 15.27 -11.01 7.37
CA PHE A 61 15.70 -10.44 6.09
C PHE A 61 16.94 -9.54 6.28
N GLU A 62 16.92 -8.65 7.27
CA GLU A 62 18.04 -7.73 7.59
C GLU A 62 19.32 -8.48 7.97
N LYS A 63 19.20 -9.68 8.57
CA LYS A 63 20.34 -10.55 8.91
C LYS A 63 20.74 -11.52 7.80
N SER A 64 19.99 -11.58 6.71
CA SER A 64 20.23 -12.54 5.63
C SER A 64 21.49 -12.19 4.84
N PRO A 65 22.34 -13.17 4.48
CA PRO A 65 23.46 -12.93 3.57
C PRO A 65 23.01 -12.51 2.17
N GLN A 66 21.73 -12.69 1.84
CA GLN A 66 21.15 -12.30 0.55
C GLN A 66 20.49 -10.91 0.60
N HIS A 67 20.55 -10.22 1.74
CA HIS A 67 19.88 -8.93 1.97
C HIS A 67 20.12 -7.95 0.82
N ASP A 68 21.37 -7.59 0.54
CA ASP A 68 21.71 -6.55 -0.44
C ASP A 68 21.24 -6.89 -1.86
N ALA A 69 21.27 -8.16 -2.24
CA ALA A 69 20.80 -8.62 -3.54
C ALA A 69 19.28 -8.44 -3.69
N TYR A 70 18.52 -8.69 -2.62
CA TYR A 70 17.07 -8.57 -2.61
C TYR A 70 16.56 -7.15 -2.33
N VAL A 71 17.34 -6.32 -1.61
CA VAL A 71 17.03 -4.90 -1.40
C VAL A 71 16.84 -4.21 -2.75
N ALA A 72 17.80 -4.36 -3.67
CA ALA A 72 17.72 -3.71 -4.98
C ALA A 72 16.46 -4.12 -5.76
N LYS A 73 16.09 -5.41 -5.69
CA LYS A 73 14.88 -5.94 -6.32
C LYS A 73 13.61 -5.36 -5.69
N PHE A 74 13.49 -5.42 -4.37
CA PHE A 74 12.29 -4.95 -3.66
C PHE A 74 12.14 -3.42 -3.70
N GLU A 75 13.23 -2.66 -3.70
CA GLU A 75 13.20 -1.21 -3.91
C GLU A 75 12.75 -0.86 -5.33
N ALA A 76 13.18 -1.62 -6.35
CA ALA A 76 12.72 -1.41 -7.72
C ALA A 76 11.21 -1.70 -7.86
N GLU A 77 10.72 -2.79 -7.28
CA GLU A 77 9.28 -3.10 -7.23
C GLU A 77 8.48 -2.02 -6.48
N LEU A 78 9.00 -1.53 -5.35
CA LEU A 78 8.38 -0.43 -4.61
C LEU A 78 8.36 0.86 -5.43
N ALA A 79 9.45 1.22 -6.10
CA ALA A 79 9.54 2.41 -6.94
C ALA A 79 8.51 2.37 -8.08
N GLN A 80 8.41 1.24 -8.78
CA GLN A 80 7.39 1.03 -9.83
C GLN A 80 5.98 1.18 -9.28
N PHE A 81 5.70 0.64 -8.09
CA PHE A 81 4.39 0.79 -7.48
C PHE A 81 4.10 2.26 -7.09
N CYS A 82 5.09 2.97 -6.55
CA CYS A 82 4.97 4.41 -6.26
C CYS A 82 4.72 5.24 -7.53
N GLU A 83 5.36 4.92 -8.65
CA GLU A 83 5.09 5.59 -9.94
C GLU A 83 3.63 5.42 -10.37
N ILE A 84 3.06 4.22 -10.24
CA ILE A 84 1.64 3.97 -10.52
C ILE A 84 0.74 4.84 -9.63
N LEU A 85 1.04 4.91 -8.32
CA LEU A 85 0.29 5.74 -7.38
C LEU A 85 0.36 7.23 -7.73
N VAL A 86 1.54 7.73 -8.12
CA VAL A 86 1.70 9.12 -8.59
C VAL A 86 0.86 9.38 -9.82
N MET A 87 0.90 8.47 -10.82
CA MET A 87 0.09 8.61 -12.03
C MET A 87 -1.42 8.62 -11.74
N ASP A 88 -1.89 7.79 -10.81
CA ASP A 88 -3.29 7.78 -10.37
C ASP A 88 -3.68 9.08 -9.67
N LEU A 89 -2.81 9.60 -8.80
CA LEU A 89 -3.02 10.88 -8.14
C LEU A 89 -3.07 12.03 -9.13
N ASP A 90 -2.17 12.07 -10.11
CA ASP A 90 -2.16 13.09 -11.17
C ASP A 90 -3.45 13.05 -11.99
N ARG A 91 -3.92 11.85 -12.36
CA ARG A 91 -5.22 11.68 -13.03
C ARG A 91 -6.37 12.20 -12.19
N ARG A 92 -6.40 11.91 -10.88
CA ARG A 92 -7.43 12.39 -9.96
C ARG A 92 -7.40 13.92 -9.85
N VAL A 93 -6.21 14.49 -9.66
CA VAL A 93 -6.01 15.94 -9.58
C VAL A 93 -6.50 16.63 -10.85
N ARG A 94 -6.18 16.09 -12.03
CA ARG A 94 -6.64 16.65 -13.30
C ARG A 94 -8.17 16.68 -13.41
N ARG A 95 -8.85 15.57 -13.11
CA ARG A 95 -10.32 15.50 -13.15
C ARG A 95 -10.98 16.49 -12.19
N GLU A 96 -10.45 16.60 -10.96
CA GLU A 96 -10.98 17.55 -9.97
C GLU A 96 -10.78 19.01 -10.39
N ARG A 97 -9.65 19.32 -11.05
CA ARG A 97 -9.43 20.65 -11.63
C ARG A 97 -10.42 20.93 -12.75
N GLU A 98 -10.60 20.00 -13.70
CA GLU A 98 -11.55 20.15 -14.80
C GLU A 98 -12.99 20.38 -14.30
N ARG A 99 -13.45 19.62 -13.30
CA ARG A 99 -14.76 19.82 -12.65
C ARG A 99 -14.89 21.21 -12.03
N ARG A 100 -13.88 21.65 -11.27
CA ARG A 100 -13.88 22.99 -10.65
C ARG A 100 -13.92 24.12 -11.68
N HIS A 101 -13.28 23.95 -12.83
CA HIS A 101 -13.31 24.97 -13.89
C HIS A 101 -14.70 25.07 -14.56
N GLN A 102 -15.44 23.95 -14.69
CA GLN A 102 -16.79 23.94 -15.25
C GLN A 102 -17.84 24.57 -14.32
N GLU A 103 -17.68 24.42 -13.00
CA GLU A 103 -18.59 25.03 -12.00
C GLU A 103 -18.49 26.56 -11.92
N VAL A 104 -17.48 27.17 -12.55
CA VAL A 104 -17.26 28.63 -12.57
C VAL A 104 -17.97 29.30 -13.76
N GLU A 105 -18.56 28.53 -14.70
CA GLU A 105 -19.30 29.11 -15.83
C GLU A 105 -20.69 29.60 -15.35
N PRO A 106 -20.97 30.93 -15.37
CA PRO A 106 -22.23 31.45 -14.87
C PRO A 106 -23.40 31.01 -15.77
N ALA A 107 -24.49 30.56 -15.15
CA ALA A 107 -25.72 30.20 -15.86
C ALA A 107 -26.15 31.34 -16.80
N PRO A 108 -26.59 31.03 -18.05
CA PRO A 108 -27.02 32.05 -18.99
C PRO A 108 -28.16 32.88 -18.38
N PRO A 109 -28.17 34.22 -18.57
CA PRO A 109 -29.18 35.07 -17.99
C PRO A 109 -30.57 34.63 -18.48
N HIS A 110 -31.46 34.32 -17.55
CA HIS A 110 -32.84 33.98 -17.85
C HIS A 110 -33.52 35.15 -18.58
N PRO A 111 -34.24 34.91 -19.68
CA PRO A 111 -34.96 35.98 -20.37
C PRO A 111 -36.07 36.54 -19.47
N PRO A 112 -36.34 37.86 -19.54
CA PRO A 112 -37.37 38.47 -18.71
C PRO A 112 -38.75 37.91 -19.08
N VAL A 113 -39.49 37.49 -18.04
CA VAL A 113 -40.90 37.11 -18.15
C VAL A 113 -41.69 38.40 -18.36
N ASN A 114 -42.34 38.52 -19.52
CA ASN A 114 -43.32 39.57 -19.82
C ASN A 114 -44.72 39.06 -19.47
#